data_AF-A0A0D9PGW8-F1
#
_entry.id   AF-A0A0D9PGW8-F1
#
_cell.length_a   1.000
_cell.length_b   1.000
_cell.length_c   1.000
_cell.angle_alpha   90.00
_cell.angle_beta   90.00
_cell.angle_gamma   90.00
#
_symmetry.space_group_name_H-M   'P 1'
#
loop_
_entity.id
_entity.type
_entity.pdbx_description
1 polymer ?
#
loop_
_entity_poly.entity_id
_entity_poly.type
_entity_poly.pdbx_seq_one_letter_code
_entity_poly.pdbx_strand_id
1 'polypeptide(L)'
;MKPSLALVAPSLLPRLCLSAVVTITAPPAIPSDEPQWKTADTFTSAILNSTNFYRGEHNATAVSWNESLASFAADYLARSGCR
;
A
#
# COMPACT_ATOMS: atom_id res chain seq x y z
N MET A 1 56.84 29.00 -42.32
CA MET A 1 56.38 27.60 -42.35
C MET A 1 55.14 27.50 -41.47
N LYS A 2 54.03 26.97 -41.99
CA LYS A 2 52.66 27.17 -41.49
C LYS A 2 52.07 25.80 -41.16
N PRO A 3 51.66 25.48 -39.92
CA PRO A 3 50.87 24.29 -39.69
C PRO A 3 49.40 24.63 -39.97
N SER A 4 48.86 23.96 -40.98
CA SER A 4 47.45 23.99 -41.35
C SER A 4 46.60 23.43 -40.21
N LEU A 5 45.67 24.23 -39.73
CA LEU A 5 44.57 23.78 -38.88
C LEU A 5 43.52 23.13 -39.78
N ALA A 6 43.41 21.80 -39.72
CA ALA A 6 42.30 21.08 -40.34
C ALA A 6 41.04 21.27 -39.49
N LEU A 7 40.06 21.99 -40.05
CA LEU A 7 38.74 22.18 -39.45
C LEU A 7 37.93 20.89 -39.65
N VAL A 8 37.76 20.10 -38.59
CA VAL A 8 36.83 18.96 -38.59
C VAL A 8 35.41 19.54 -38.48
N ALA A 9 34.69 19.53 -39.60
CA ALA A 9 33.28 19.92 -39.63
C ALA A 9 32.45 18.86 -38.88
N PRO A 10 31.67 19.23 -37.85
CA PRO A 10 30.78 18.30 -37.18
C PRO A 10 29.62 17.99 -38.13
N SER A 11 29.51 16.74 -38.59
CA SER A 11 28.41 16.28 -39.41
C SER A 11 27.10 16.32 -38.61
N LEU A 12 26.17 17.19 -39.03
CA LEU A 12 24.78 17.17 -38.59
C LEU A 12 24.05 15.99 -39.23
N LEU A 13 24.29 14.78 -38.71
CA LEU A 13 23.35 13.68 -38.91
C LEU A 13 22.21 13.85 -37.91
N PRO A 14 20.93 13.76 -38.32
CA PRO A 14 19.83 13.77 -37.36
C PRO A 14 20.01 12.58 -36.42
N ARG A 15 20.32 12.85 -35.15
CA ARG A 15 20.30 11.83 -34.09
C ARG A 15 18.88 11.33 -33.97
N LEU A 16 18.61 10.15 -34.54
CA LEU A 16 17.43 9.37 -34.20
C LEU A 16 17.55 9.04 -32.72
N CYS A 17 16.84 9.79 -31.87
CA CYS A 17 16.66 9.45 -30.47
C CYS A 17 15.77 8.20 -30.42
N LEU A 18 16.37 7.03 -30.20
CA LEU A 18 15.60 5.84 -29.87
C LEU A 18 15.01 6.02 -28.47
N SER A 19 13.73 6.38 -28.41
CA SER A 19 12.98 6.36 -27.15
C SER A 19 12.69 4.92 -26.77
N ALA A 20 13.34 4.43 -25.71
CA ALA A 20 13.02 3.13 -25.14
C ALA A 20 11.67 3.22 -24.40
N VAL A 21 10.67 2.48 -24.87
CA VAL A 21 9.42 2.29 -24.12
C VAL A 21 9.67 1.21 -23.08
N VAL A 22 9.56 1.59 -21.81
CA VAL A 22 9.54 0.66 -20.69
C VAL A 22 8.09 0.39 -20.32
N THR A 23 7.63 -0.83 -20.57
CA THR A 23 6.31 -1.27 -20.13
C THR A 23 6.41 -1.72 -18.68
N ILE A 24 5.75 -0.99 -17.77
CA ILE A 24 5.60 -1.40 -16.37
C ILE A 24 4.28 -2.16 -16.24
N THR A 25 4.35 -3.45 -15.90
CA THR A 25 3.18 -4.24 -15.55
C THR A 25 2.79 -3.94 -14.11
N ALA A 26 1.72 -3.18 -13.91
CA ALA A 26 1.11 -3.01 -12.60
C ALA A 26 0.26 -4.26 -12.27
N PRO A 27 0.26 -4.75 -11.01
CA PRO A 27 -0.70 -5.74 -10.58
C PRO A 27 -2.13 -5.17 -10.72
N PRO A 28 -3.15 -6.02 -10.92
CA PRO A 28 -4.52 -5.57 -10.92
C PRO A 28 -4.83 -4.84 -9.61
N ALA A 29 -5.50 -3.69 -9.70
CA ALA A 29 -5.97 -2.99 -8.52
C ALA A 29 -6.91 -3.92 -7.75
N ILE A 30 -6.60 -4.17 -6.47
CA ILE A 30 -7.50 -4.89 -5.59
C ILE A 30 -8.73 -3.99 -5.39
N PRO A 31 -9.94 -4.40 -5.80
CA PRO A 31 -11.12 -3.59 -5.57
C PRO A 31 -11.33 -3.46 -4.06
N SER A 32 -11.06 -2.28 -3.50
CA SER A 32 -11.30 -1.99 -2.08
C SER A 32 -12.66 -1.30 -1.92
N ASP A 33 -13.71 -1.88 -2.50
CA ASP A 33 -15.10 -1.56 -2.17
C ASP A 33 -15.55 -2.32 -0.91
N GLU A 34 -14.62 -2.79 -0.07
CA GLU A 34 -14.95 -3.41 1.21
C GLU A 34 -15.84 -2.45 2.02
N PRO A 35 -17.13 -2.78 2.22
CA PRO A 35 -18.09 -1.87 2.84
C PRO A 35 -17.82 -1.64 4.33
N GLN A 36 -16.88 -2.39 4.87
CA GLN A 36 -16.90 -2.88 6.22
C GLN A 36 -15.83 -2.15 7.02
N TRP A 37 -16.21 -1.74 8.23
CA TRP A 37 -15.34 -1.11 9.22
C TRP A 37 -14.97 0.37 9.00
N LYS A 38 -15.79 1.13 8.26
CA LYS A 38 -15.59 2.59 8.11
C LYS A 38 -15.98 3.40 9.36
N THR A 39 -16.67 2.77 10.31
CA THR A 39 -17.04 3.39 11.59
C THR A 39 -16.57 2.51 12.75
N ALA A 40 -16.30 3.15 13.90
CA ALA A 40 -15.94 2.41 15.12
C ALA A 40 -17.00 1.36 15.48
N ASP A 41 -18.30 1.70 15.38
CA ASP A 41 -19.38 0.77 15.72
C ASP A 41 -19.43 -0.44 14.79
N THR A 42 -19.24 -0.25 13.49
CA THR A 42 -19.24 -1.36 12.52
C THR A 42 -17.99 -2.22 12.67
N PHE A 43 -16.84 -1.62 12.99
CA PHE A 43 -15.61 -2.33 13.33
C PHE A 43 -15.79 -3.20 14.58
N THR A 44 -16.19 -2.59 15.71
CA THR A 44 -16.39 -3.28 16.98
C THR A 44 -17.40 -4.42 16.87
N SER A 45 -18.53 -4.17 16.20
CA SER A 45 -19.57 -5.19 16.01
C SER A 45 -19.07 -6.36 15.19
N ALA A 46 -18.31 -6.13 14.11
CA ALA A 46 -17.77 -7.19 13.28
C ALA A 46 -16.75 -8.06 14.04
N ILE A 47 -15.87 -7.45 14.83
CA ILE A 47 -14.88 -8.16 15.66
C ILE A 47 -15.58 -9.00 16.73
N LEU A 48 -16.53 -8.43 17.47
CA LEU A 48 -17.28 -9.18 18.48
C LEU A 48 -18.10 -10.31 17.88
N ASN A 49 -18.79 -10.08 16.75
CA ASN A 49 -19.65 -11.08 16.14
C ASN A 49 -18.84 -12.27 15.64
N SER A 50 -17.76 -12.02 14.88
CA SER A 50 -16.87 -13.09 14.39
C SER A 50 -16.21 -13.87 15.54
N THR A 51 -15.73 -13.17 16.58
CA THR A 51 -15.11 -13.80 17.74
C THR A 51 -16.11 -14.66 18.53
N ASN A 52 -17.28 -14.10 18.85
CA ASN A 52 -18.27 -14.80 19.67
C ASN A 52 -18.98 -15.91 18.89
N PHE A 53 -19.12 -15.79 17.58
CA PHE A 53 -19.57 -16.89 16.72
C PHE A 53 -18.64 -18.10 16.88
N TYR A 54 -17.33 -17.91 16.68
CA TYR A 54 -16.35 -19.00 16.84
C TYR A 54 -16.31 -19.55 18.27
N ARG A 55 -16.37 -18.68 19.29
CA ARG A 55 -16.43 -19.14 20.70
C ARG A 55 -17.67 -19.98 20.98
N GLY A 56 -18.80 -19.63 20.39
CA GLY A 56 -20.06 -20.38 20.49
C GLY A 56 -19.95 -21.80 19.95
N GLU A 57 -19.30 -21.97 18.80
CA GLU A 57 -19.01 -23.30 18.22
C GLU A 57 -18.18 -24.19 19.15
N HIS A 58 -17.43 -23.58 20.08
CA HIS A 58 -16.59 -24.26 21.06
C HIS A 58 -17.13 -24.21 22.49
N ASN A 59 -18.43 -23.94 22.67
CA ASN A 59 -19.09 -23.84 23.98
C ASN A 59 -18.40 -22.87 24.96
N ALA A 60 -17.70 -21.86 24.45
CA ALA A 60 -17.03 -20.85 25.25
C ALA A 60 -17.93 -19.63 25.46
N THR A 61 -17.89 -19.05 26.66
CA THR A 61 -18.70 -17.86 27.00
C THR A 61 -18.36 -16.68 26.10
N ALA A 62 -19.36 -15.94 25.63
CA ALA A 62 -19.14 -14.73 24.84
C ALA A 62 -18.32 -13.68 25.60
N VAL A 63 -17.49 -12.93 24.87
CA VAL A 63 -16.74 -11.79 25.40
C VAL A 63 -17.43 -10.48 25.00
N SER A 64 -17.23 -9.45 25.80
CA SER A 64 -17.68 -8.09 25.52
C SER A 64 -16.51 -7.19 25.10
N TRP A 65 -16.82 -6.12 24.39
CA TRP A 65 -15.83 -5.09 24.08
C TRP A 65 -15.30 -4.46 25.37
N ASN A 66 -14.02 -4.11 25.38
CA ASN A 66 -13.37 -3.46 26.50
C ASN A 66 -12.55 -2.26 26.00
N GLU A 67 -12.98 -1.06 26.37
CA GLU A 67 -12.40 0.19 25.87
C GLU A 67 -10.93 0.36 26.27
N SER A 68 -10.53 -0.14 27.43
CA SER A 68 -9.13 -0.08 27.86
C SER A 68 -8.23 -0.97 27.01
N LEU A 69 -8.68 -2.18 26.66
CA LEU A 69 -7.95 -3.07 25.74
C LEU A 69 -7.88 -2.49 24.32
N ALA A 70 -8.98 -1.91 23.83
CA ALA A 70 -9.02 -1.25 22.54
C ALA A 70 -8.03 -0.07 22.47
N SER A 71 -8.04 0.78 23.50
CA SER A 71 -7.12 1.92 23.59
C SER A 71 -5.66 1.48 23.62
N PHE A 72 -5.35 0.44 24.40
CA PHE A 72 -3.99 -0.12 24.45
C PHE A 72 -3.53 -0.62 23.06
N ALA A 73 -4.39 -1.31 22.33
CA ALA A 73 -4.08 -1.81 21.00
C ALA A 73 -3.87 -0.67 19.98
N ALA A 74 -4.71 0.37 20.02
CA ALA A 74 -4.55 1.56 19.18
C ALA A 74 -3.22 2.27 19.44
N ASP A 75 -2.86 2.47 20.71
CA ASP A 75 -1.57 3.05 21.10
C ASP A 75 -0.38 2.21 20.64
N TYR A 76 -0.50 0.88 20.71
CA TYR A 76 0.52 -0.04 20.21
C TYR A 76 0.74 0.13 18.70
N LEU A 77 -0.34 0.16 17.92
CA LEU A 77 -0.28 0.35 16.47
C LEU A 77 0.26 1.72 16.08
N ALA A 78 -0.13 2.78 16.80
CA ALA A 78 0.38 4.13 16.56
C ALA A 78 1.90 4.25 16.77
N ARG A 79 2.48 3.40 17.63
CA ARG A 79 3.94 3.30 17.85
C ARG A 79 4.64 2.37 16.87
N SER A 80 3.91 1.52 16.14
CA SER A 80 4.50 0.61 15.16
C SER A 80 4.91 1.41 13.92
N GLY A 81 6.15 1.23 13.44
CA GLY A 81 6.79 2.05 12.41
C GLY A 81 6.21 1.94 10.98
N CYS A 82 5.00 1.41 10.83
CA CYS A 82 4.26 1.44 9.57
C CYS A 82 3.62 2.82 9.41
N ARG A 83 4.43 3.81 9.01
CA ARG A 83 3.97 5.14 8.63
C ARG A 83 4.50 5.52 7.26
#